data_AF-A0A2N3CPY9-F1
#
_entry.id   AF-A0A2N3CPY9-F1
#
_cell.length_a   1.000
_cell.length_b   1.000
_cell.length_c   1.000
_cell.angle_alpha   90.00
_cell.angle_beta   90.00
_cell.angle_gamma   90.00
#
_symmetry.space_group_name_H-M   'P 1'
#
loop_
_entity.id
_entity.type
_entity.pdbx_description
1 polymer ?
#
loop_
_entity_poly.entity_id
_entity_poly.type
_entity_poly.pdbx_seq_one_letter_code
_entity_poly.pdbx_strand_id
1 'polypeptide(L)'
;MVPQEQFRLDFEDGSKQFVLMVRREGQAEGDGLLAGARVTEYGMHPIQPGVGGHPRGYLEFVAADGDKAYVEWDVRAVFVPGPDGKPALLDNGTWQIVGGTGKFTGLKGAGSLNIRAANPTDRNFILKGELVAAK
;
A
#
# COMPACT_ATOMS: atom_id res chain seq x y z
N MET A 1 -5.89 0.51 7.26
CA MET A 1 -5.11 -0.71 7.59
C MET A 1 -4.32 -0.50 8.87
N VAL A 2 -4.34 -1.49 9.76
CA VAL A 2 -3.74 -1.47 11.11
C VAL A 2 -2.50 -2.40 11.13
N PRO A 3 -1.34 -1.95 11.66
CA PRO A 3 -0.16 -2.82 11.83
C PRO A 3 -0.42 -4.01 12.76
N GLN A 4 -0.03 -5.20 12.32
CA GLN A 4 -0.07 -6.45 13.09
C GLN A 4 1.34 -6.91 13.48
N GLU A 5 2.26 -6.82 12.53
CA GLU A 5 3.67 -7.14 12.72
C GLU A 5 4.52 -6.03 12.12
N GLN A 6 5.65 -5.73 12.77
CA GLN A 6 6.61 -4.77 12.26
C GLN A 6 8.03 -5.19 12.59
N PHE A 7 8.93 -4.96 11.64
CA PHE A 7 10.37 -5.07 11.82
C PHE A 7 11.00 -3.76 11.36
N ARG A 8 11.91 -3.21 12.16
CA ARG A 8 12.51 -1.90 11.93
C ARG A 8 14.02 -1.99 11.99
N LEU A 9 14.67 -1.34 11.01
CA LEU A 9 16.11 -1.07 11.00
C LEU A 9 16.31 0.45 10.98
N ASP A 10 16.92 0.98 12.03
CA ASP A 10 17.34 2.38 12.09
C ASP A 10 18.80 2.51 11.65
N PHE A 11 19.11 3.55 10.85
CA PHE A 11 20.47 3.79 10.36
C PHE A 11 21.23 4.60 11.42
N GLU A 12 22.39 4.11 11.84
CA GLU A 12 23.24 4.74 12.87
C GLU A 12 24.29 5.71 12.28
N ASP A 13 24.07 6.20 11.05
CA ASP A 13 24.97 7.09 10.31
C ASP A 13 24.63 8.58 10.46
N GLY A 14 23.67 8.92 11.32
CA GLY A 14 23.19 10.29 11.53
C GLY A 14 22.17 10.80 10.52
N SER A 15 21.88 10.06 9.44
CA SER A 15 20.87 10.42 8.43
C SER A 15 19.43 10.38 8.97
N LYS A 16 19.22 9.69 10.10
CA LYS A 16 17.91 9.32 10.68
C LYS A 16 17.03 8.51 9.73
N GLN A 17 17.62 7.93 8.69
CA GLN A 17 16.94 7.01 7.79
C GLN A 17 16.57 5.73 8.55
N PHE A 18 15.48 5.12 8.14
CA PHE A 18 15.09 3.80 8.61
C PHE A 18 14.41 3.00 7.52
N VAL A 19 14.40 1.68 7.68
CA VAL A 19 13.57 0.76 6.90
C VAL A 19 12.57 0.12 7.84
N LEU A 20 11.29 0.25 7.51
CA LEU A 20 10.19 -0.34 8.26
C LEU A 20 9.49 -1.40 7.39
N MET A 21 9.58 -2.66 7.77
CA MET A 21 8.80 -3.75 7.18
C MET A 21 7.56 -3.97 8.04
N VAL A 22 6.39 -4.08 7.40
CA VAL A 22 5.09 -4.16 8.09
C VAL A 22 4.21 -5.21 7.46
N ARG A 23 3.49 -5.93 8.33
CA ARG A 23 2.23 -6.59 7.96
C ARG A 23 1.07 -5.77 8.51
N ARG A 24 0.18 -5.29 7.66
CA ARG A 24 -1.03 -4.59 8.09
C ARG A 24 -2.28 -5.28 7.58
N GLU A 25 -3.38 -5.16 8.30
CA GLU A 25 -4.66 -5.72 7.89
C GLU A 25 -5.72 -4.63 7.74
N GLY A 26 -6.66 -4.86 6.82
CA GLY A 26 -7.80 -4.00 6.60
C GLY A 26 -8.85 -4.66 5.73
N GLN A 27 -9.77 -3.84 5.22
CA GLN A 27 -10.82 -4.28 4.32
C GLN A 27 -10.85 -3.38 3.09
N ALA A 28 -11.13 -3.97 1.94
CA ALA A 28 -11.31 -3.27 0.69
C ALA A 28 -12.71 -2.67 0.64
N GLU A 29 -12.78 -1.36 0.54
CA GLU A 29 -14.01 -0.61 0.32
C GLU A 29 -13.99 0.01 -1.08
N GLY A 30 -15.17 0.34 -1.61
CA GLY A 30 -15.34 0.92 -2.94
C GLY A 30 -15.98 -0.04 -3.93
N ASP A 31 -15.79 0.25 -5.21
CA ASP A 31 -16.43 -0.45 -6.32
C ASP A 31 -15.44 -1.37 -7.05
N GLY A 32 -15.94 -2.45 -7.65
CA GLY A 32 -15.17 -3.35 -8.52
C GLY A 32 -14.96 -4.75 -7.95
N LEU A 33 -14.14 -5.55 -8.65
CA LEU A 33 -14.01 -7.00 -8.41
C LEU A 33 -13.40 -7.38 -7.05
N LEU A 34 -12.72 -6.43 -6.39
CA LEU A 34 -12.06 -6.64 -5.08
C LEU A 34 -12.85 -6.04 -3.92
N ALA A 35 -14.01 -5.42 -4.17
CA ALA A 35 -14.83 -4.79 -3.13
C ALA A 35 -15.25 -5.81 -2.06
N GLY A 36 -15.17 -5.41 -0.79
CA GLY A 36 -15.52 -6.24 0.36
C GLY A 36 -14.46 -7.27 0.78
N ALA A 37 -13.41 -7.46 -0.02
CA ALA A 37 -12.33 -8.40 0.30
C ALA A 37 -11.55 -7.96 1.55
N ARG A 38 -11.07 -8.94 2.32
CA ARG A 38 -10.10 -8.69 3.39
C ARG A 38 -8.73 -8.41 2.76
N VAL A 39 -7.98 -7.46 3.30
CA VAL A 39 -6.69 -7.04 2.72
C VAL A 39 -5.57 -7.20 3.74
N THR A 40 -4.48 -7.81 3.31
CA THR A 40 -3.21 -7.84 4.05
C THR A 40 -2.12 -7.12 3.26
N GLU A 41 -1.54 -6.08 3.83
CA GLU A 41 -0.33 -5.43 3.31
C GLU A 41 0.91 -6.20 3.77
N TYR A 42 1.83 -6.43 2.83
CA TYR A 42 3.22 -6.81 3.09
C TYR A 42 4.11 -5.72 2.50
N GLY A 43 4.49 -4.74 3.32
CA GLY A 43 5.14 -3.51 2.88
C GLY A 43 6.55 -3.35 3.42
N MET A 44 7.45 -2.79 2.61
CA MET A 44 8.76 -2.30 3.03
C MET A 44 8.83 -0.79 2.77
N HIS A 45 9.09 -0.04 3.83
CA HIS A 45 9.01 1.41 3.87
C HIS A 45 10.39 1.99 4.23
N PRO A 46 11.30 2.17 3.26
CA PRO A 46 12.51 2.96 3.44
C PRO A 46 12.13 4.44 3.49
N ILE A 47 12.42 5.10 4.61
CA ILE A 47 12.02 6.48 4.89
C ILE A 47 13.20 7.25 5.46
N GLN A 48 13.42 8.44 4.91
CA GLN A 48 14.27 9.46 5.50
C GLN A 48 13.38 10.65 5.90
N PRO A 49 13.10 10.84 7.19
CA PRO A 49 12.21 11.89 7.68
C PRO A 49 12.62 13.29 7.16
N GLY A 50 11.64 14.03 6.64
CA GLY A 50 11.86 15.37 6.09
C GLY A 50 12.50 15.40 4.69
N VAL A 51 12.90 14.25 4.14
CA VAL A 51 13.45 14.14 2.79
C VAL A 51 12.47 13.39 1.89
N GLY A 52 12.16 12.13 2.22
CA GLY A 52 11.24 11.33 1.43
C GLY A 52 11.33 9.84 1.74
N GLY A 53 10.87 9.03 0.81
CA GLY A 53 10.91 7.59 0.92
C GLY A 53 10.52 6.89 -0.37
N HIS A 54 10.76 5.59 -0.41
CA HIS A 54 10.36 4.73 -1.53
C HIS A 54 9.66 3.45 -1.04
N PRO A 55 8.48 3.56 -0.40
CA PRO A 55 7.73 2.39 0.01
C PRO A 55 7.32 1.51 -1.18
N ARG A 56 7.40 0.20 -0.99
CA ARG A 56 6.93 -0.80 -1.96
C ARG A 56 6.47 -2.06 -1.26
N GLY A 57 5.67 -2.86 -1.94
CA GLY A 57 5.22 -4.13 -1.37
C GLY A 57 4.11 -4.80 -2.14
N TYR A 58 3.39 -5.65 -1.43
CA TYR A 58 2.25 -6.40 -1.95
C TYR A 58 1.01 -6.19 -1.09
N LEU A 59 -0.15 -6.32 -1.72
CA LEU A 59 -1.44 -6.48 -1.05
C LEU A 59 -1.99 -7.86 -1.43
N GLU A 60 -2.37 -8.65 -0.43
CA GLU A 60 -3.19 -9.85 -0.59
C GLU A 60 -4.64 -9.47 -0.34
N PHE A 61 -5.49 -9.59 -1.36
CA PHE A 61 -6.93 -9.49 -1.24
C PHE A 61 -7.52 -10.89 -1.12
N VAL A 62 -8.38 -11.12 -0.13
CA VAL A 62 -9.09 -12.39 0.09
C VAL A 62 -10.59 -12.13 0.03
N ALA A 63 -11.25 -12.66 -1.00
CA ALA A 63 -12.70 -12.58 -1.15
C ALA A 63 -13.43 -13.52 -0.18
N ALA A 64 -14.75 -13.35 -0.04
CA ALA A 64 -15.57 -14.14 0.90
C ALA A 64 -15.57 -15.65 0.63
N ASP A 65 -15.36 -16.05 -0.63
CA ASP A 65 -15.20 -17.44 -1.08
C ASP A 65 -13.77 -17.98 -0.89
N GLY A 66 -12.84 -17.17 -0.39
CA GLY A 66 -11.44 -17.53 -0.16
C GLY A 66 -10.53 -17.32 -1.37
N ASP A 67 -11.08 -16.89 -2.51
CA ASP A 67 -10.28 -16.57 -3.69
C ASP A 67 -9.40 -15.35 -3.44
N LYS A 68 -8.17 -15.40 -3.98
CA LYS A 68 -7.14 -14.40 -3.71
C LYS A 68 -6.74 -13.63 -4.95
N ALA A 69 -6.47 -12.35 -4.79
CA ALA A 69 -5.77 -11.53 -5.76
C ALA A 69 -4.55 -10.88 -5.10
N TYR A 70 -3.44 -10.84 -5.83
CA TYR A 70 -2.18 -10.28 -5.37
C TYR A 70 -1.86 -9.03 -6.19
N VAL A 71 -1.68 -7.91 -5.49
CA VAL A 71 -1.35 -6.62 -6.08
C VAL A 71 0.06 -6.24 -5.65
N GLU A 72 0.93 -5.95 -6.60
CA GLU A 72 2.20 -5.29 -6.33
C GLU A 72 1.98 -3.77 -6.36
N TRP A 73 2.67 -3.04 -5.50
CA TRP A 73 2.63 -1.59 -5.44
C TRP A 73 3.99 -0.96 -5.14
N ASP A 74 4.16 0.26 -5.64
CA ASP A 74 5.35 1.09 -5.44
C ASP A 74 4.93 2.55 -5.30
N VAL A 75 5.52 3.28 -4.34
CA VAL A 75 5.16 4.65 -3.98
C VAL A 75 6.41 5.50 -3.78
N ARG A 76 6.35 6.74 -4.27
CA ARG A 76 7.29 7.80 -3.88
C ARG A 76 6.66 8.69 -2.82
N ALA A 77 7.34 8.75 -1.68
CA ALA A 77 6.98 9.61 -0.56
C ALA A 77 7.81 10.89 -0.62
N VAL A 78 7.15 12.05 -0.67
CA VAL A 78 7.81 13.36 -0.69
C VAL A 78 7.26 14.21 0.44
N PHE A 79 8.13 14.74 1.29
CA PHE A 79 7.76 15.73 2.30
C PHE A 79 7.68 17.11 1.64
N VAL A 80 6.55 17.80 1.80
CA VAL A 80 6.32 19.15 1.29
C VAL A 80 5.89 20.09 2.41
N PRO A 81 6.08 21.41 2.29
CA PRO A 81 5.49 22.36 3.21
C PRO A 81 3.97 22.21 3.22
N GLY A 82 3.39 21.97 4.39
CA GLY A 82 1.94 21.97 4.57
C GLY A 82 1.40 23.38 4.79
N PRO A 83 0.07 23.56 4.68
CA PRO A 83 -0.59 24.87 4.78
C PRO A 83 -0.35 25.57 6.14
N ASP A 84 -0.14 24.80 7.21
CA ASP A 84 0.09 25.30 8.56
C ASP A 84 1.60 25.37 8.91
N GLY A 85 2.48 25.27 7.92
CA GLY A 85 3.94 25.19 8.12
C GLY A 85 4.44 23.84 8.64
N LYS A 86 3.54 22.90 8.95
CA LYS A 86 3.90 21.52 9.29
C LYS A 86 4.15 20.71 8.00
N PRO A 87 5.15 19.82 7.96
CA PRO A 87 5.37 18.97 6.79
C PRO A 87 4.13 18.14 6.45
N ALA A 88 3.70 18.19 5.19
CA ALA A 88 2.73 17.29 4.61
C ALA A 88 3.46 16.19 3.82
N LEU A 89 2.86 15.00 3.76
CA LEU A 89 3.43 13.87 3.03
C LEU A 89 2.60 13.60 1.77
N LEU A 90 3.27 13.58 0.63
CA LEU A 90 2.69 13.16 -0.64
C LEU A 90 3.17 11.75 -0.95
N ASP A 91 2.28 10.77 -0.79
CA ASP A 91 2.54 9.36 -1.11
C ASP A 91 1.79 8.98 -2.39
N ASN A 92 2.48 9.07 -3.53
CA ASN A 92 1.91 8.77 -4.84
C ASN A 92 2.69 7.65 -5.54
N GLY A 93 1.97 6.78 -6.23
CA GLY A 93 2.56 5.59 -6.79
C GLY A 93 1.68 4.88 -7.80
N THR A 94 2.03 3.62 -8.04
CA THR A 94 1.33 2.74 -8.99
C THR A 94 1.06 1.38 -8.36
N TRP A 95 0.09 0.68 -8.92
CA TRP A 95 -0.22 -0.71 -8.55
C TRP A 95 -0.48 -1.55 -9.79
N GLN A 96 -0.29 -2.86 -9.68
CA GLN A 96 -0.65 -3.85 -10.72
C GLN A 96 -1.05 -5.21 -10.12
N ILE A 97 -1.93 -5.95 -10.80
CA ILE A 97 -2.23 -7.35 -10.47
C ILE A 97 -1.07 -8.23 -10.92
N VAL A 98 -0.48 -8.97 -9.98
CA VAL A 98 0.64 -9.88 -10.23
C VAL A 98 0.27 -11.36 -10.10
N GLY A 99 -0.92 -11.65 -9.59
CA GLY A 99 -1.42 -13.02 -9.50
C GLY A 99 -2.84 -13.09 -8.96
N GLY A 100 -3.48 -14.25 -9.13
CA GLY A 100 -4.79 -14.53 -8.55
C GLY A 100 -5.11 -16.02 -8.58
N THR A 101 -6.06 -16.43 -7.74
CA THR A 101 -6.55 -17.81 -7.62
C THR A 101 -8.05 -17.86 -7.89
N GLY A 102 -8.59 -19.05 -8.17
CA GLY A 102 -10.03 -19.26 -8.38
C GLY A 102 -10.59 -18.30 -9.43
N LYS A 103 -11.62 -17.52 -9.09
CA LYS A 103 -12.24 -16.54 -9.99
C LYS A 103 -11.32 -15.39 -10.41
N PHE A 104 -10.23 -15.16 -9.67
CA PHE A 104 -9.22 -14.16 -10.01
C PHE A 104 -8.07 -14.74 -10.84
N THR A 105 -8.11 -16.02 -11.20
CA THR A 105 -7.13 -16.62 -12.11
C THR A 105 -7.11 -15.86 -13.43
N GLY A 106 -5.92 -15.41 -13.83
CA GLY A 106 -5.76 -14.64 -15.07
C GLY A 106 -6.23 -13.19 -15.00
N LEU A 107 -6.71 -12.71 -13.85
CA LEU A 107 -7.05 -11.30 -13.63
C LEU A 107 -5.85 -10.41 -13.96
N LYS A 108 -6.11 -9.34 -14.71
CA LYS A 108 -5.14 -8.28 -15.01
C LYS A 108 -5.67 -6.95 -14.52
N GLY A 109 -4.77 -6.02 -14.28
CA GLY A 109 -5.14 -4.66 -13.94
C GLY A 109 -3.97 -3.87 -13.43
N ALA A 110 -4.10 -2.55 -13.52
CA ALA A 110 -3.09 -1.61 -13.06
C ALA A 110 -3.70 -0.22 -12.88
N GLY A 111 -2.97 0.65 -12.19
CA GLY A 111 -3.32 2.05 -12.12
C GLY A 111 -2.48 2.84 -11.12
N SER A 112 -3.06 3.92 -10.62
CA SER A 112 -2.44 4.83 -9.65
C SER A 112 -2.78 4.44 -8.22
N LEU A 113 -1.81 4.58 -7.32
CA LEU A 113 -1.96 4.42 -5.89
C LEU A 113 -1.71 5.77 -5.20
N ASN A 114 -2.58 6.12 -4.26
CA ASN A 114 -2.33 7.18 -3.29
C ASN A 114 -2.49 6.62 -1.87
N ILE A 115 -1.53 6.87 -1.00
CA ILE A 115 -1.62 6.49 0.41
C ILE A 115 -1.92 7.74 1.23
N ARG A 116 -2.90 7.64 2.13
CA ARG A 116 -3.24 8.72 3.07
C ARG A 116 -3.22 8.22 4.50
N ALA A 117 -2.78 9.08 5.41
CA ALA A 117 -3.02 8.85 6.83
C ALA A 117 -4.52 8.89 7.09
N ALA A 118 -5.07 7.81 7.66
CA ALA A 118 -6.44 7.79 8.16
C ALA A 118 -6.48 8.33 9.60
N ASN A 119 -5.47 7.94 10.39
CA ASN A 119 -5.18 8.42 11.74
C ASN A 119 -3.66 8.18 12.00
N PRO A 120 -3.11 8.41 13.21
CA PRO A 120 -1.68 8.26 13.46
C PRO A 120 -1.11 6.89 13.05
N THR A 121 -1.83 5.80 13.29
CA THR A 121 -1.37 4.42 13.03
C THR A 121 -1.85 3.87 11.70
N ASP A 122 -3.01 4.34 11.24
CA ASP A 122 -3.71 3.71 10.13
C ASP A 122 -3.49 4.44 8.82
N ARG A 123 -3.47 3.66 7.76
CA ARG A 123 -3.31 4.15 6.39
C ARG A 123 -4.46 3.69 5.51
N ASN A 124 -4.89 4.56 4.62
CA ASN A 124 -5.81 4.27 3.53
C ASN A 124 -5.03 4.16 2.23
N PHE A 125 -5.11 2.99 1.59
CA PHE A 125 -4.54 2.75 0.28
C PHE A 125 -5.65 2.96 -0.73
N ILE A 126 -5.53 4.00 -1.54
CA ILE A 126 -6.53 4.40 -2.53
C ILE A 126 -6.02 3.96 -3.89
N LEU A 127 -6.55 2.84 -4.38
CA LEU A 127 -6.22 2.29 -5.69
C LEU A 127 -7.25 2.79 -6.71
N LYS A 128 -6.78 3.47 -7.75
CA LYS A 128 -7.60 3.85 -8.91
C LYS A 128 -6.99 3.24 -10.16
N GLY A 129 -7.81 2.67 -11.03
CA GLY A 129 -7.35 2.05 -12.27
C GLY A 129 -8.37 1.05 -12.77
N GLU A 130 -7.89 0.11 -13.58
CA GLU A 130 -8.74 -0.84 -14.28
C GLU A 130 -8.42 -2.28 -13.86
N LEU A 131 -9.46 -3.11 -13.80
CA LEU A 131 -9.37 -4.55 -13.62
C LEU A 131 -10.06 -5.22 -14.81
N VAL A 132 -9.40 -6.19 -15.41
CA VAL A 132 -9.88 -6.94 -16.57
C VAL A 132 -9.77 -8.43 -16.26
N ALA A 133 -10.92 -9.10 -16.17
CA ALA A 133 -10.98 -10.54 -15.99
C ALA A 133 -10.44 -11.25 -17.25
N ALA A 134 -9.83 -12.42 -17.06
CA ALA A 134 -9.53 -13.31 -18.18
C ALA A 134 -10.83 -13.73 -18.87
N LYS A 135 -10.77 -13.87 -20.20
CA LYS A 135 -11.86 -14.44 -21.00
C LYS A 135 -11.91 -15.96 -20.88
#